data_AF-A0A0H3ZZM5-F1
#
_entry.id   AF-A0A0H3ZZM5-F1
#
_cell.length_a   1.000
_cell.length_b   1.000
_cell.length_c   1.000
_cell.angle_alpha   90.00
_cell.angle_beta   90.00
_cell.angle_gamma   90.00
#
_symmetry.space_group_name_H-M   'P 1'
#
loop_
_entity.id
_entity.type
_entity.pdbx_description
1 polymer ?
#
loop_
_entity_poly.entity_id
_entity_poly.type
_entity_poly.pdbx_seq_one_letter_code
_entity_poly.pdbx_strand_id
1 'polypeptide(L)' 'MYKVYFEIGEFEQKGLNALTSFVGDFHSKHILHLEFGYELAMPIQCIPEVVRLLSQKNIAIYQIVRGEKIEETWR' A
#
# COMPACT_ATOMS: atom_id res chain seq x y z
N MET A 1 3.01 -13.80 -2.16
CA MET A 1 2.74 -12.36 -2.01
C MET A 1 3.87 -11.54 -2.64
N TYR A 2 3.73 -10.22 -2.83
CA TYR A 2 4.83 -9.34 -3.26
C TYR A 2 5.00 -8.18 -2.28
N LYS A 3 6.23 -7.73 -2.07
CA LYS A 3 6.47 -6.39 -1.50
C LYS A 3 6.14 -5.35 -2.56
N VAL A 4 5.21 -4.46 -2.26
CA VAL A 4 4.79 -3.40 -3.16
C VAL A 4 5.01 -2.07 -2.47
N TYR A 5 5.81 -1.20 -3.10
CA TYR A 5 6.04 0.16 -2.66
C TYR A 5 5.08 1.11 -3.40
N PHE A 6 4.35 1.91 -2.63
CA PHE A 6 3.49 2.98 -3.13
C PHE A 6 4.10 4.31 -2.73
N GLU A 7 4.60 5.06 -3.71
CA GLU A 7 4.96 6.46 -3.53
C GLU A 7 3.74 7.31 -3.81
N ILE A 8 3.30 8.06 -2.82
CA ILE A 8 2.03 8.78 -2.85
C ILE A 8 2.18 10.18 -2.29
N GLY A 9 1.36 11.09 -2.76
CA GLY A 9 1.21 12.42 -2.17
C GLY A 9 0.56 12.27 -0.79
N GLU A 10 1.39 12.17 0.24
CA GLU A 10 0.93 12.06 1.63
C GLU A 10 0.63 13.44 2.23
N PHE A 11 -0.48 13.54 2.94
CA PHE A 11 -0.92 14.69 3.70
C PHE A 11 -1.76 14.20 4.88
N GLU A 12 -1.36 14.54 6.11
CA GLU A 12 -2.10 14.19 7.34
C GLU A 12 -2.38 12.67 7.51
N GLN A 13 -1.46 11.80 7.07
CA GLN A 13 -1.57 10.33 7.16
C GLN A 13 -2.76 9.73 6.39
N LYS A 14 -3.33 10.46 5.42
CA LYS A 14 -4.47 9.99 4.63
C LYS A 14 -4.12 8.77 3.80
N GLY A 15 -2.90 8.71 3.26
CA GLY A 15 -2.39 7.56 2.52
C GLY A 15 -2.22 6.35 3.41
N LEU A 16 -1.51 6.51 4.53
CA LEU A 16 -1.34 5.45 5.53
C LEU A 16 -2.70 4.89 6.02
N ASN A 17 -3.66 5.76 6.33
CA ASN A 17 -4.99 5.36 6.78
C ASN A 17 -5.76 4.57 5.72
N ALA A 18 -5.65 4.97 4.45
CA ALA A 18 -6.26 4.25 3.34
C ALA A 18 -5.65 2.84 3.18
N LEU A 19 -4.33 2.74 3.20
CA LEU A 19 -3.61 1.47 3.09
C LEU A 19 -3.90 0.56 4.28
N THR A 20 -3.87 1.10 5.50
CA THR A 20 -4.21 0.39 6.75
C THR A 20 -5.63 -0.18 6.70
N SER A 21 -6.60 0.63 6.28
CA SER A 21 -7.99 0.18 6.14
C SER A 21 -8.15 -0.91 5.09
N PHE A 22 -7.35 -0.88 4.03
CA PHE A 22 -7.40 -1.87 2.94
C PHE A 22 -6.84 -3.23 3.37
N VAL A 23 -5.68 -3.25 4.04
CA VAL A 23 -5.02 -4.50 4.44
C VAL A 23 -5.56 -5.09 5.75
N GLY A 24 -6.24 -4.28 6.55
CA GLY A 24 -6.78 -4.65 7.86
C GLY A 24 -5.75 -4.59 8.99
N ASP A 25 -6.23 -4.63 10.23
CA ASP A 25 -5.45 -4.36 11.45
C ASP A 25 -4.26 -5.32 11.67
N PHE A 26 -4.33 -6.54 11.15
CA PHE A 26 -3.25 -7.51 11.28
C PHE A 26 -2.09 -7.14 10.37
N HIS A 27 -2.35 -6.98 9.07
CA HIS A 27 -1.32 -6.69 8.07
C HIS A 27 -0.85 -5.23 8.12
N SER A 28 -1.64 -4.30 8.67
CA SER A 28 -1.24 -2.89 8.77
C SER A 28 -0.01 -2.67 9.65
N LYS A 29 0.22 -3.54 10.63
CA LYS A 29 1.42 -3.55 11.49
C LYS A 29 2.72 -3.79 10.73
N HIS A 30 2.61 -4.33 9.51
CA HIS A 30 3.74 -4.66 8.64
C HIS A 30 3.91 -3.63 7.51
N ILE A 31 3.12 -2.55 7.49
CA ILE A 31 3.34 -1.45 6.56
C ILE A 31 4.63 -0.71 6.99
N LEU A 32 5.60 -0.69 6.09
CA LEU A 32 6.85 0.03 6.30
C LEU A 32 6.72 1.45 5.74
N HIS A 33 7.00 2.44 6.58
CA HIS A 33 7.06 3.84 6.19
C HIS A 33 8.46 4.17 5.63
N LEU A 34 8.51 4.68 4.41
CA LEU A 34 9.70 5.15 3.71
C LEU A 34 9.58 6.65 3.42
N GLU A 35 10.66 7.29 2.94
CA GLU A 35 10.75 8.76 2.80
C GLU A 35 9.57 9.40 2.05
N PHE A 36 9.06 8.74 1.00
CA PHE A 36 8.01 9.27 0.13
C PHE A 36 6.77 8.37 0.03
N GLY A 37 6.64 7.35 0.88
CA GLY A 37 5.56 6.40 0.74
C GLY A 37 5.63 5.19 1.65
N TYR A 38 4.95 4.13 1.22
CA TYR A 38 4.72 2.94 2.04
C TYR A 38 5.02 1.67 1.28
N GLU A 39 5.73 0.74 1.91
CA GLU A 39 5.88 -0.63 1.43
C GLU A 39 4.97 -1.56 2.24
N LEU A 40 4.29 -2.46 1.52
CA LEU A 40 3.44 -3.48 2.13
C LEU A 40 3.42 -4.76 1.30
N ALA A 41 3.17 -5.86 1.99
CA ALA A 41 2.93 -7.15 1.36
C ALA A 41 1.51 -7.19 0.76
N MET A 42 1.35 -7.52 -0.52
CA MET A 42 0.03 -7.81 -1.11
C MET A 42 0.06 -8.74 -2.32
N PRO A 43 -1.08 -9.37 -2.68
CA PRO A 43 -1.25 -9.97 -4.00
C PRO A 43 -1.20 -8.87 -5.07
N ILE A 44 -0.53 -9.14 -6.19
CA ILE A 44 -0.42 -8.16 -7.27
C ILE A 44 -1.80 -7.76 -7.84
N GLN A 45 -2.78 -8.66 -7.75
CA GLN A 45 -4.15 -8.45 -8.18
C GLN A 45 -4.90 -7.40 -7.35
N CYS A 46 -4.42 -7.06 -6.15
CA CYS A 46 -5.03 -6.04 -5.30
C CYS A 46 -4.62 -4.62 -5.68
N ILE A 47 -3.52 -4.44 -6.42
CA ILE A 47 -2.99 -3.12 -6.76
C ILE A 47 -4.03 -2.21 -7.45
N PRO A 48 -4.82 -2.68 -8.46
CA PRO A 48 -5.84 -1.84 -9.08
C PRO A 48 -6.89 -1.32 -8.09
N GLU A 49 -7.26 -2.13 -7.09
CA GLU A 49 -8.24 -1.75 -6.08
C GLU A 49 -7.69 -0.71 -5.09
N VAL A 50 -6.41 -0.85 -4.73
CA VAL A 50 -5.70 0.16 -3.92
C VAL A 50 -5.58 1.48 -4.69
N VAL A 51 -5.23 1.43 -5.97
CA VAL A 51 -5.18 2.61 -6.85
C VAL A 51 -6.53 3.31 -6.88
N ARG A 52 -7.62 2.54 -7.06
CA ARG A 52 -8.99 3.06 -7.02
C ARG A 52 -9.31 3.73 -5.69
N LEU A 53 -8.97 3.10 -4.57
CA LEU A 53 -9.19 3.63 -3.21
C LEU A 53 -8.43 4.94 -2.97
N LEU A 54 -7.14 4.99 -3.31
CA LEU A 54 -6.30 6.19 -3.16
C LEU A 54 -6.82 7.33 -4.04
N SER A 55 -7.19 7.02 -5.29
CA SER A 55 -7.76 8.00 -6.22
C SER A 55 -9.09 8.57 -5.72
N GLN A 56 -9.98 7.74 -5.17
CA GLN A 56 -11.24 8.18 -4.58
C GLN A 56 -11.05 9.11 -3.37
N LYS A 57 -9.91 9.00 -2.70
CA LYS A 57 -9.53 9.88 -1.58
C LYS A 57 -8.74 11.12 -2.04
N ASN A 58 -8.61 11.34 -3.35
CA ASN A 58 -7.81 12.42 -3.95
C ASN A 58 -6.33 12.37 -3.51
N ILE A 59 -5.78 11.16 -3.37
CA ILE A 59 -4.37 10.96 -3.04
C ILE A 59 -3.61 10.74 -4.34
N ALA A 60 -2.62 11.60 -4.60
CA ALA A 60 -1.76 11.47 -5.77
C ALA A 60 -0.90 10.20 -5.67
N ILE A 61 -0.71 9.50 -6.77
CA ILE A 61 0.17 8.32 -6.86
C ILE A 61 1.28 8.68 -7.84
N TYR A 62 2.52 8.74 -7.33
CA TYR A 62 3.69 9.08 -8.14
C TYR A 62 4.26 7.83 -8.80
N GLN A 63 4.41 6.74 -8.03
CA GLN A 63 4.87 5.46 -8.54
C GLN A 63 4.36 4.29 -7.71
N ILE A 64 4.26 3.14 -8.36
CA ILE A 64 4.01 1.85 -7.71
C ILE A 64 5.09 0.89 -8.20
N VAL A 65 5.91 0.40 -7.27
CA VAL A 65 7.00 -0.51 -7.58
C VAL A 65 6.69 -1.88 -7.01
N ARG A 66 6.62 -2.89 -7.89
CA ARG A 66 6.56 -4.29 -7.48
C ARG A 66 7.97 -4.79 -7.20
N GLY A 67 8.26 -5.06 -5.93
CA GLY A 67 9.50 -5.66 -5.46
C GLY A 67 9.49 -7.19 -5.53
N GLU A 68 10.22 -7.80 -4.60
CA GLU A 68 10.42 -9.24 -4.52
C GLU A 68 9.13 -10.02 -4.20
N LYS A 69 9.08 -11.26 -4.68
CA LYS A 69 8.06 -12.23 -4.27
C LYS A 69 8.44 -12.75 -2.89
N ILE A 70 7.48 -12.78 -1.99
CA ILE A 70 7.65 -13.30 -0.63
C ILE A 70 6.75 -14.52 -0.39
N GLU A 71 7.21 -15.41 0.48
CA GLU A 71 6.53 -16.67 0.85
C GLU A 71 5.32 -16.48 1.77
N GLU A 72 5.01 -15.23 2.13
CA GLU A 72 3.85 -14.90 2.95
C GLU A 72 2.55 -15.32 2.25
N THR A 73 1.60 -15.82 3.05
CA THR A 73 0.24 -16.16 2.64
C THR A 73 -0.72 -15.21 3.34
N TRP A 74 -1.65 -14.63 2.58
CA TRP A 74 -2.76 -13.84 3.12
C TRP A 74 -3.69 -14.80 3.86
N ARG A 75 -3.77 -14.72 5.19
CA ARG A 75 -4.62 -15.56 6.04
C ARG A 75 -5.38 -14.71 7.04
#